data_AF-A0A534UID7-F1
#
_entry.id   AF-A0A534UID7-F1
#
_cell.length_a   1.000
_cell.length_b   1.000
_cell.length_c   1.000
_cell.angle_alpha   90.00
_cell.angle_beta   90.00
_cell.angle_gamma   90.00
#
_symmetry.space_group_name_H-M   'P 1'
#
loop_
_entity.id
_entity.type
_entity.pdbx_description
1 polymer ?
#
loop_
_entity_poly.entity_id
_entity_poly.type
_entity_poly.pdbx_seq_one_letter_code
_entity_poly.pdbx_strand_id
1 'polypeptide(L)'
;RAGFEYFRNFERDAEDFAQMGATRLAMPVLVLTGEKASGNFLIEQAKLVASDVRGQVIMGSGHWLMEEARNKVIPAITDFIN
;
A
#
# COMPACT_ATOMS: atom_id res chain seq x y z
N ARG A 1 25.33 1.74 4.02
CA ARG A 1 25.36 0.56 3.12
C ARG A 1 24.02 -0.16 3.08
N ALA A 2 23.35 -0.42 4.22
CA ALA A 2 22.09 -1.19 4.27
C ALA A 2 20.88 -0.61 3.50
N GLY A 3 20.76 0.71 3.30
CA GLY A 3 19.56 1.31 2.70
C GLY A 3 19.25 0.90 1.25
N PHE A 4 20.28 0.61 0.44
CA PHE A 4 20.10 0.15 -0.94
C PHE A 4 20.06 -1.37 -1.09
N GLU A 5 20.42 -2.12 -0.04
CA GLU A 5 20.50 -3.59 -0.12
C GLU A 5 19.13 -4.23 -0.35
N TYR A 6 18.05 -3.57 0.11
CA TYR A 6 16.68 -4.01 -0.17
C TYR A 6 16.37 -3.98 -1.68
N PHE A 7 16.86 -2.96 -2.40
CA PHE A 7 16.62 -2.80 -3.84
C PHE A 7 17.62 -3.57 -4.71
N ARG A 8 18.63 -4.21 -4.11
CA ARG A 8 19.71 -4.89 -4.84
C ARG A 8 19.17 -6.00 -5.76
N ASN A 9 18.03 -6.59 -5.41
CA ASN A 9 17.48 -7.76 -6.09
C ASN A 9 16.10 -7.50 -6.74
N PHE A 10 15.83 -6.25 -7.14
CA PHE A 10 14.52 -5.80 -7.62
C PHE A 10 13.91 -6.68 -8.73
N GLU A 11 14.72 -7.10 -9.71
CA GLU A 11 14.25 -7.99 -10.80
C GLU A 11 13.79 -9.35 -10.27
N ARG A 12 14.51 -9.90 -9.28
CA ARG A 12 14.12 -11.18 -8.69
C ARG A 12 12.85 -11.06 -7.87
N ASP A 13 12.71 -9.97 -7.12
CA ASP A 13 11.49 -9.68 -6.36
C ASP A 13 10.27 -9.57 -7.29
N ALA A 14 10.44 -8.99 -8.50
CA ALA A 14 9.37 -8.92 -9.49
C ALA A 14 8.93 -10.32 -9.99
N GLU A 15 9.88 -11.24 -10.25
CA GLU A 15 9.57 -12.63 -10.61
C GLU A 15 8.81 -13.35 -9.48
N ASP A 16 9.27 -13.19 -8.24
CA ASP A 16 8.67 -13.83 -7.07
C ASP A 16 7.27 -13.27 -6.79
N PHE A 17 7.06 -11.94 -6.91
CA PHE A 17 5.75 -11.32 -6.76
C PHE A 17 4.76 -11.71 -7.86
N ALA A 18 5.21 -11.94 -9.09
CA ALA A 18 4.35 -12.45 -10.15
C ALA A 18 3.78 -13.84 -9.81
N GLN A 19 4.59 -14.69 -9.17
CA GLN A 19 4.13 -16.00 -8.69
C GLN A 19 3.19 -15.86 -7.49
N MET A 20 3.53 -15.02 -6.51
CA MET A 20 2.68 -14.81 -5.31
C MET A 20 1.32 -14.19 -5.68
N GLY A 21 1.31 -13.24 -6.61
CA GLY A 21 0.11 -12.56 -7.08
C GLY A 21 -0.89 -13.45 -7.83
N ALA A 22 -0.51 -14.68 -8.20
CA ALA A 22 -1.41 -15.64 -8.84
C ALA A 22 -2.55 -16.10 -7.90
N THR A 23 -2.33 -16.06 -6.58
CA THR A 23 -3.37 -16.34 -5.58
C THR A 23 -3.78 -15.05 -4.91
N ARG A 24 -5.05 -14.66 -5.05
CA ARG A 24 -5.55 -13.45 -4.42
C ARG A 24 -5.63 -13.58 -2.91
N LEU A 25 -5.35 -12.47 -2.22
CA LEU A 25 -5.59 -12.33 -0.79
C LEU A 25 -7.09 -12.42 -0.49
N ALA A 26 -7.47 -13.40 0.33
CA ALA A 26 -8.87 -13.71 0.68
C ALA A 26 -9.38 -12.98 1.93
N MET A 27 -8.56 -12.12 2.52
CA MET A 27 -8.91 -11.26 3.64
C MET A 27 -9.16 -9.81 3.16
N PRO A 28 -9.85 -8.98 3.95
CA PRO A 28 -9.93 -7.55 3.70
C PRO A 28 -8.54 -6.89 3.69
N VAL A 29 -8.34 -5.93 2.79
CA VAL A 29 -7.10 -5.15 2.64
C VAL A 29 -7.44 -3.66 2.67
N LEU A 30 -6.81 -2.92 3.58
CA LEU A 30 -6.84 -1.45 3.59
C LEU A 30 -5.61 -0.88 2.88
N VAL A 31 -5.82 0.06 1.97
CA VAL A 31 -4.76 0.84 1.32
C VAL A 31 -4.94 2.32 1.64
N LEU A 32 -4.01 2.87 2.41
CA LEU A 32 -3.90 4.31 2.66
C LEU A 32 -2.71 4.87 1.88
N THR A 33 -2.91 5.93 1.11
CA THR A 33 -1.89 6.48 0.21
C THR A 33 -2.00 7.99 0.12
N GLY A 34 -0.86 8.69 0.04
CA GLY A 34 -0.85 10.15 -0.12
C GLY A 34 -1.14 10.58 -1.56
N GLU A 35 -1.92 11.65 -1.73
CA GLU A 35 -2.19 12.28 -3.03
C GLU A 35 -0.90 12.64 -3.78
N LYS A 36 0.11 13.15 -3.08
CA LYS A 36 1.42 13.57 -3.64
C LYS A 36 2.46 12.45 -3.64
N ALA A 37 2.04 11.21 -3.40
CA ALA A 37 2.87 10.01 -3.48
C ALA A 37 2.28 9.09 -4.55
N SER A 38 1.98 7.83 -4.21
CA SER A 38 1.45 6.87 -5.17
C SER A 38 -0.03 7.13 -5.52
N GLY A 39 -0.76 7.93 -4.74
CA GLY A 39 -2.16 8.29 -5.02
C GLY A 39 -3.03 7.07 -5.35
N ASN A 40 -3.97 7.25 -6.29
CA ASN A 40 -4.89 6.18 -6.68
C ASN A 40 -4.20 4.94 -7.27
N PHE A 41 -3.00 5.08 -7.84
CA PHE A 41 -2.28 3.98 -8.48
C PHE A 41 -2.05 2.80 -7.52
N LEU A 42 -1.69 3.07 -6.26
CA LEU A 42 -1.45 2.02 -5.28
C LEU A 42 -2.73 1.23 -4.92
N ILE A 43 -3.88 1.91 -4.91
CA ILE A 43 -5.18 1.28 -4.66
C ILE A 43 -5.53 0.33 -5.81
N GLU A 44 -5.36 0.78 -7.06
CA GLU A 44 -5.61 -0.07 -8.23
C GLU A 44 -4.64 -1.26 -8.31
N GLN A 45 -3.37 -1.06 -7.94
CA GLN A 45 -2.41 -2.16 -7.86
C GLN A 45 -2.82 -3.23 -6.85
N ALA A 46 -3.31 -2.83 -5.66
CA ALA A 46 -3.78 -3.79 -4.66
C ALA A 46 -4.98 -4.62 -5.14
N LYS A 47 -5.89 -4.02 -5.93
CA LYS A 47 -7.05 -4.73 -6.52
C LYS A 47 -6.67 -5.82 -7.52
N LEU A 48 -5.44 -5.80 -8.06
CA LEU A 48 -4.96 -6.88 -8.92
C LEU A 48 -4.75 -8.18 -8.13
N VAL A 49 -4.36 -8.06 -6.85
CA VAL A 49 -3.88 -9.17 -6.01
C VAL A 49 -4.76 -9.44 -4.77
N ALA A 50 -5.81 -8.65 -4.53
CA ALA A 50 -6.75 -8.82 -3.44
C ALA A 50 -8.20 -8.62 -3.91
N SER A 51 -9.14 -9.37 -3.33
CA SER A 51 -10.56 -9.30 -3.71
C SER A 51 -11.40 -8.31 -2.91
N ASP A 52 -10.98 -7.98 -1.68
CA ASP A 52 -11.67 -7.03 -0.81
C ASP A 52 -10.70 -5.91 -0.44
N VAL A 53 -10.73 -4.81 -1.23
CA VAL A 53 -9.84 -3.67 -1.05
C VAL A 53 -10.65 -2.43 -0.67
N ARG A 54 -10.33 -1.87 0.50
CA ARG A 54 -10.78 -0.53 0.91
C ARG A 54 -9.61 0.44 0.67
N GLY A 55 -9.80 1.42 -0.20
CA GLY A 55 -8.76 2.38 -0.57
C GLY A 55 -9.12 3.80 -0.17
N GLN A 56 -8.17 4.55 0.38
CA GLN A 56 -8.32 5.97 0.67
C GLN A 56 -7.07 6.75 0.27
N VAL A 57 -7.27 7.76 -0.58
CA VAL A 57 -6.25 8.78 -0.87
C VAL A 57 -6.34 9.89 0.18
N ILE A 58 -5.23 10.15 0.86
CA ILE A 58 -5.12 11.22 1.85
C ILE A 58 -4.74 12.52 1.14
N MET A 59 -5.77 13.34 0.88
CA MET A 59 -5.62 14.63 0.21
C MET A 59 -4.66 15.55 0.97
N GLY A 60 -3.77 16.20 0.21
CA GLY A 60 -2.75 17.12 0.69
C GLY A 60 -1.43 16.47 1.15
N SER A 61 -1.40 15.14 1.31
CA SER A 61 -0.26 14.40 1.89
C SER A 61 0.58 13.67 0.85
N GLY A 62 1.87 13.53 1.13
CA GLY A 62 2.86 12.78 0.38
C GLY A 62 3.13 11.40 0.97
N HIS A 63 4.41 10.99 0.94
CA HIS A 63 4.82 9.62 1.25
C HIS A 63 4.76 9.31 2.75
N TRP A 64 4.95 10.31 3.61
CA TRP A 64 5.16 10.12 5.06
C TRP A 64 3.85 10.33 5.83
N LEU A 65 2.87 9.45 5.59
CA LEU A 65 1.50 9.63 6.07
C LEU A 65 1.36 9.81 7.60
N MET A 66 2.20 9.16 8.40
CA MET A 66 2.16 9.25 9.87
C MET A 66 2.68 10.59 10.40
N GLU A 67 3.53 11.26 9.63
CA GLU A 67 4.07 12.59 9.88
C GLU A 67 3.15 13.67 9.31
N GLU A 68 2.62 13.43 8.11
CA GLU A 68 1.87 14.43 7.34
C GLU A 68 0.36 14.46 7.64
N ALA A 69 -0.22 13.35 8.08
CA ALA A 69 -1.68 13.22 8.25
C ALA A 69 -2.09 12.22 9.35
N ARG A 70 -1.34 12.18 10.45
CA ARG A 70 -1.62 11.30 11.60
C ARG A 70 -3.09 11.28 12.03
N ASN A 71 -3.73 12.44 12.06
CA ASN A 71 -5.12 12.62 12.48
C ASN A 71 -6.14 12.02 11.49
N LYS A 72 -5.74 11.70 10.26
CA LYS A 72 -6.56 10.98 9.27
C LYS A 72 -6.22 9.49 9.23
N VAL A 73 -4.93 9.16 9.36
CA VAL A 73 -4.43 7.79 9.24
C VAL A 73 -4.85 6.92 10.42
N ILE A 74 -4.69 7.40 11.67
CA ILE A 74 -5.03 6.62 12.86
C ILE A 74 -6.52 6.23 12.86
N PRO A 75 -7.48 7.16 12.66
CA PRO A 75 -8.88 6.79 12.59
C PRO A 75 -9.21 5.79 11.48
N ALA A 76 -8.61 5.92 10.29
CA ALA A 76 -8.85 4.99 9.19
C ALA A 76 -8.37 3.57 9.49
N ILE A 77 -7.22 3.43 10.17
CA ILE A 77 -6.75 2.12 10.64
C ILE A 77 -7.70 1.56 11.71
N THR A 78 -8.07 2.38 12.69
CA THR A 78 -8.98 1.96 13.77
C THR A 78 -10.35 1.54 13.25
N ASP A 79 -10.93 2.26 12.27
CA ASP A 79 -12.19 1.92 11.62
C ASP A 79 -12.11 0.58 10.85
N PHE A 80 -10.96 0.28 10.28
CA PHE A 80 -10.78 -0.95 9.50
C PHE A 80 -10.67 -2.22 10.35
N ILE A 81 -10.09 -2.11 11.56
CA ILE A 81 -9.83 -3.26 12.43
C ILE A 81 -10.97 -3.58 13.40
N ASN A 82 -11.93 -2.68 13.57
CA ASN A 82 -13.12 -2.86 14.42
C ASN A 82 -14.30 -3.40 13.60
#